data_AF-A0A7L0HPB1-F1
#
_entry.id   AF-A0A7L0HPB1-F1
#
_cell.length_a   1.000
_cell.length_b   1.000
_cell.length_c   1.000
_cell.angle_alpha   90.00
_cell.angle_beta   90.00
_cell.angle_gamma   90.00
#
_symmetry.space_group_name_H-M   'P 1'
#
loop_
_entity.id
_entity.type
_entity.pdbx_description
1 polymer ?
#
loop_
_entity_poly.entity_id
_entity_poly.type
_entity_poly.pdbx_seq_one_letter_code
_entity_poly.pdbx_strand_id
1 'polypeptide(L)'
;REEELLYLAFIEDVTNDILSLGLFSNRVLEELFECHIQENKKRLDEGKMRHVLDVLKAELGCSPSSAVEQVHPGWDTLGSLDLQEFDTMEELEFTRTSQGQRKATKSEEFFETVEL
;
A
#
# COMPACT_ATOMS: atom_id res chain seq x y z
N ARG A 1 3.30 -6.23 28.40
CA ARG A 1 2.44 -5.15 27.90
C ARG A 1 3.23 -4.03 27.24
N GLU A 2 4.17 -3.36 27.90
CA GLU A 2 4.98 -2.32 27.25
C GLU A 2 5.72 -2.83 26.01
N GLU A 3 6.28 -4.05 26.07
CA GLU A 3 6.92 -4.69 24.92
C GLU A 3 5.95 -4.90 23.73
N GLU A 4 4.70 -5.29 23.98
CA GLU A 4 3.69 -5.48 22.93
C GLU A 4 3.36 -4.16 22.24
N LEU A 5 3.32 -3.05 22.98
CA LEU A 5 3.15 -1.71 22.41
C LEU A 5 4.31 -1.33 21.51
N LEU A 6 5.55 -1.73 21.84
CA LEU A 6 6.71 -1.48 20.98
C LEU A 6 6.63 -2.27 19.67
N TYR A 7 6.12 -3.51 19.68
CA TYR A 7 5.88 -4.24 18.44
C TYR A 7 4.73 -3.66 17.61
N LEU A 8 3.69 -3.13 18.27
CA LEU A 8 2.60 -2.45 17.58
C LEU A 8 3.07 -1.16 16.92
N ALA A 9 3.87 -0.34 17.61
CA ALA A 9 4.49 0.85 17.02
C ALA A 9 5.43 0.48 15.87
N PHE A 10 6.23 -0.58 16.03
CA PHE A 10 7.12 -1.07 14.98
C PHE A 10 6.36 -1.44 13.69
N ILE A 11 5.28 -2.20 13.80
CA ILE A 11 4.52 -2.60 12.61
C ILE A 11 3.71 -1.43 12.02
N GLU A 12 3.25 -0.50 12.86
CA GLU A 12 2.64 0.77 12.43
C GLU A 12 3.63 1.59 11.58
N ASP A 13 4.86 1.80 12.05
CA ASP A 13 5.89 2.55 11.32
C ASP A 13 6.20 1.89 9.96
N VAL A 14 6.42 0.58 9.96
CA VAL A 14 6.69 -0.19 8.73
C VAL A 14 5.54 -0.07 7.72
N THR A 15 4.30 -0.26 8.18
CA THR A 15 3.13 -0.23 7.29
C THR A 15 2.84 1.18 6.76
N ASN A 16 3.06 2.22 7.57
CA ASN A 16 2.98 3.61 7.14
C ASN A 16 4.00 3.94 6.03
N ASP A 17 5.23 3.44 6.16
CA ASP A 17 6.26 3.66 5.14
C ASP A 17 5.92 2.93 3.83
N ILE A 18 5.40 1.70 3.90
CA ILE A 18 4.93 0.94 2.72
C ILE A 18 3.83 1.72 2.00
N LEU A 19 2.83 2.21 2.73
CA LEU A 19 1.74 3.00 2.17
C LEU A 19 2.25 4.32 1.56
N SER A 20 3.25 4.95 2.19
CA SER A 20 3.86 6.20 1.71
C SER A 20 4.68 6.00 0.44
N LEU A 21 5.34 4.84 0.29
CA LEU A 21 6.06 4.46 -0.92
C LEU A 21 5.11 4.11 -2.08
N GLY A 22 3.93 3.60 -1.79
CA GLY A 22 2.94 3.21 -2.80
C GLY A 22 3.32 1.92 -3.53
N LEU A 23 3.74 2.02 -4.79
CA LEU A 23 4.18 0.84 -5.56
C LEU A 23 5.62 0.46 -5.18
N PHE A 24 5.80 -0.77 -4.73
CA PHE A 24 7.09 -1.30 -4.30
C PHE A 24 7.46 -2.59 -5.05
N SER A 25 8.76 -2.83 -5.18
CA SER A 25 9.29 -4.14 -5.61
C SER A 25 9.62 -4.98 -4.38
N ASN A 26 9.68 -6.31 -4.54
CA ASN A 26 10.08 -7.21 -3.44
C ASN A 26 11.45 -6.79 -2.85
N ARG A 27 12.39 -6.39 -3.71
CA ARG A 27 13.70 -5.90 -3.28
C ARG A 27 13.60 -4.64 -2.40
N VAL A 28 12.73 -3.70 -2.76
CA VAL A 28 12.54 -2.46 -1.97
C VAL A 28 11.92 -2.79 -0.61
N LEU A 29 10.98 -3.74 -0.55
CA LEU A 29 10.45 -4.22 0.73
C LEU A 29 11.52 -4.85 1.62
N GLU A 30 12.40 -5.69 1.06
CA GLU A 30 13.48 -6.31 1.83
C GLU A 30 14.43 -5.27 2.41
N GLU A 31 14.81 -4.27 1.61
CA GLU A 31 15.66 -3.16 2.07
C GLU A 31 14.96 -2.35 3.18
N LEU A 32 13.66 -2.07 3.02
CA LEU A 32 12.84 -1.39 4.02
C LEU A 32 12.77 -2.17 5.35
N PHE A 33 12.48 -3.47 5.27
CA PHE A 33 12.41 -4.35 6.41
C PHE A 33 13.72 -4.43 7.18
N GLU A 34 14.84 -4.55 6.47
CA GLU A 34 16.15 -4.58 7.10
C GLU A 34 16.47 -3.24 7.79
N CYS A 35 16.13 -2.09 7.18
CA CYS A 35 16.26 -0.79 7.83
C CYS A 35 15.50 -0.74 9.18
N HIS A 36 14.22 -1.12 9.16
CA HIS A 36 13.38 -1.12 10.36
C HIS A 36 13.88 -2.08 11.45
N ILE A 37 14.37 -3.26 11.07
CA ILE A 37 15.00 -4.22 12.00
C ILE A 37 16.24 -3.59 12.65
N GLN A 38 17.12 -2.98 11.86
CA GLN A 38 18.37 -2.41 12.37
C GLN A 38 18.11 -1.24 13.35
N GLU A 39 17.08 -0.44 13.11
CA GLU A 39 16.67 0.67 13.98
C GLU A 39 16.01 0.21 15.29
N ASN A 40 15.42 -0.99 15.30
CA ASN A 40 14.65 -1.51 16.43
C ASN A 40 15.34 -2.65 17.20
N LYS A 41 16.42 -3.24 16.70
CA LYS A 41 17.13 -4.38 17.31
C LYS A 41 17.63 -4.19 18.75
N LYS A 42 17.73 -2.94 19.23
CA LYS A 42 18.14 -2.63 20.61
C LYS A 42 17.00 -2.73 21.61
N ARG A 43 15.76 -2.68 21.13
CA ARG A 43 14.53 -2.60 21.95
C ARG A 43 13.56 -3.76 21.69
N LEU A 44 13.69 -4.43 20.55
CA LEU A 44 12.86 -5.56 20.15
C LEU A 44 13.72 -6.78 19.82
N ASP A 45 13.12 -7.96 19.92
CA ASP A 45 13.73 -9.22 19.49
C ASP A 45 13.71 -9.32 17.96
N GLU A 46 14.88 -9.55 17.38
CA GLU A 46 15.07 -9.60 15.93
C GLU A 46 14.32 -10.76 15.28
N GLY A 47 14.27 -11.93 15.92
CA GLY A 47 13.54 -13.09 15.41
C GLY A 47 12.05 -12.82 15.32
N LYS A 48 11.49 -12.19 16.35
CA LYS A 48 10.07 -11.82 16.40
C LYS A 48 9.74 -10.70 15.41
N MET A 49 10.62 -9.71 15.23
CA MET A 49 10.46 -8.69 14.18
C MET A 49 10.41 -9.34 12.79
N ARG A 50 11.36 -10.24 12.48
CA ARG A 50 11.33 -10.97 11.20
C ARG A 50 10.06 -11.76 11.01
N HIS A 51 9.60 -12.47 12.03
CA HIS A 51 8.35 -13.23 11.94
C HIS A 51 7.15 -12.34 11.61
N VAL A 52 7.02 -11.20 12.27
CA VAL A 52 5.94 -10.23 11.99
C VAL A 52 6.02 -9.72 10.55
N LEU A 53 7.24 -9.40 10.08
CA LEU A 53 7.46 -8.92 8.72
C LEU A 53 7.21 -10.00 7.66
N ASP A 54 7.51 -11.26 7.94
CA ASP A 54 7.22 -12.40 7.07
C ASP A 54 5.71 -12.58 6.86
N VAL A 55 4.93 -12.44 7.94
CA VAL A 55 3.45 -12.47 7.89
C VAL A 55 2.94 -11.31 7.03
N LEU A 56 3.39 -10.09 7.31
CA LEU A 56 3.03 -8.91 6.51
C LEU A 56 3.38 -9.09 5.03
N LYS A 57 4.57 -9.62 4.73
CA LYS A 57 5.02 -9.89 3.36
C LYS A 57 4.13 -10.89 2.64
N ALA A 58 3.62 -11.90 3.35
CA ALA A 58 2.66 -12.85 2.80
C ALA A 58 1.30 -12.19 2.51
N GLU A 59 0.83 -11.31 3.40
CA GLU A 59 -0.42 -10.54 3.21
C GLU A 59 -0.33 -9.58 2.02
N LEU A 60 0.86 -9.04 1.74
CA LEU A 60 1.14 -8.22 0.56
C LEU A 60 1.32 -9.03 -0.73
N GLY A 61 1.20 -10.36 -0.69
CA GLY A 61 1.43 -11.23 -1.84
C GLY A 61 2.89 -11.26 -2.33
N CYS A 62 3.81 -10.78 -1.50
CA CYS A 62 5.24 -10.67 -1.81
C CYS A 62 6.06 -11.82 -1.21
N SER A 63 5.40 -12.88 -0.73
CA SER A 63 6.10 -14.06 -0.23
C SER A 63 7.11 -14.54 -1.29
N PRO A 64 8.29 -15.04 -0.88
CA PRO A 64 9.18 -15.74 -1.78
C PRO A 64 8.45 -17.02 -2.21
N SER A 65 7.56 -16.88 -3.19
CA SER A 65 7.05 -18.01 -3.93
C SER A 65 8.30 -18.70 -4.45
N SER A 66 8.62 -19.84 -3.84
CA SER A 66 9.55 -20.80 -4.38
C SER A 66 9.39 -20.78 -5.89
N ALA A 67 10.48 -20.60 -6.63
CA ALA A 67 10.53 -20.76 -8.07
C ALA A 67 10.27 -22.23 -8.51
N VAL A 68 9.41 -22.95 -7.78
CA VAL A 68 8.78 -24.20 -8.14
C VAL A 68 7.35 -23.85 -8.51
N GLU A 69 7.17 -23.69 -9.81
CA GLU A 69 5.93 -23.91 -10.53
C GLU A 69 5.15 -25.08 -9.91
N GLN A 70 4.20 -24.77 -9.05
CA GLN A 70 3.11 -25.68 -8.68
C GLN A 70 1.85 -25.07 -9.24
N VAL A 71 1.50 -25.55 -10.43
CA VAL A 71 0.16 -25.42 -11.00
C VAL A 71 -0.82 -26.01 -9.97
N HIS A 72 -1.49 -25.14 -9.21
CA HIS A 72 -2.72 -25.50 -8.53
C HIS A 72 -3.88 -24.94 -9.38
N PRO A 73 -4.59 -25.78 -10.16
CA PRO A 73 -5.85 -25.36 -10.75
C PRO A 73 -6.88 -25.39 -9.62
N GLY A 74 -7.18 -24.23 -9.03
CA GLY A 74 -8.11 -24.19 -7.90
C GLY A 74 -8.67 -22.83 -7.50
N TRP A 75 -8.25 -21.75 -8.15
CA TRP A 75 -8.82 -20.42 -7.92
C TRP A 75 -9.82 -19.99 -9.03
N ASP A 76 -9.97 -20.80 -10.07
CA ASP A 76 -11.04 -20.67 -11.09
C ASP A 76 -12.45 -21.04 -10.55
N THR A 77 -12.60 -21.33 -9.26
CA THR A 77 -13.91 -21.63 -8.64
C THR A 77 -14.29 -20.63 -7.55
N LEU A 78 -13.89 -19.37 -7.66
CA LEU A 78 -14.60 -18.26 -6.99
C LEU A 78 -15.66 -17.62 -7.91
N GLY A 79 -16.03 -18.31 -8.99
CA GLY A 79 -17.09 -17.90 -9.91
C GLY A 79 -18.49 -18.44 -9.59
N SER A 80 -18.71 -19.08 -8.44
CA SER A 80 -20.04 -19.61 -8.09
C SER A 80 -20.27 -19.78 -6.58
N LEU A 81 -19.95 -18.77 -5.77
CA LEU A 81 -20.61 -18.62 -4.48
C LEU A 81 -21.87 -17.78 -4.69
N ASP A 82 -23.00 -18.47 -4.60
CA ASP A 82 -24.36 -17.96 -4.55
C ASP A 82 -24.44 -16.81 -3.53
N LEU A 83 -24.50 -15.58 -4.02
CA LEU A 83 -24.73 -14.37 -3.24
C LEU A 83 -26.23 -14.28 -2.93
N GLN A 84 -26.69 -15.01 -1.91
CA GLN A 84 -27.98 -14.75 -1.29
C GLN A 84 -27.77 -13.86 -0.06
N GLU A 85 -28.03 -12.57 -0.29
CA GLU A 85 -28.61 -11.61 0.64
C GLU A 85 -27.93 -11.42 2.01
N PHE A 86 -26.97 -10.48 2.06
CA PHE A 86 -26.92 -9.57 3.20
C PHE A 86 -27.29 -8.18 2.71
N ASP A 87 -28.55 -7.85 2.94
CA ASP A 87 -29.16 -6.59 2.60
C ASP A 87 -28.57 -5.47 3.48
N THR A 88 -28.30 -4.32 2.84
CA THR A 88 -28.06 -2.98 3.40
C THR A 88 -26.77 -2.71 4.21
N MET A 89 -25.78 -2.09 3.56
CA MET A 89 -25.06 -0.93 4.15
C MET A 89 -24.41 -0.06 3.06
N GLU A 90 -25.10 1.04 2.77
CA GLU A 90 -24.64 2.38 2.35
C GLU A 90 -23.41 2.52 1.42
N GLU A 91 -23.73 2.91 0.19
CA GLU A 91 -22.88 3.37 -0.91
C GLU A 91 -22.06 4.60 -0.51
N LEU A 92 -20.74 4.44 -0.35
CA LEU A 92 -19.81 5.55 -0.14
C LEU A 92 -19.46 6.17 -1.49
N GLU A 93 -20.31 7.11 -1.91
CA GLU A 93 -20.18 7.97 -3.09
C GLU A 93 -18.86 8.76 -3.08
N PHE A 94 -17.90 8.35 -3.91
CA PHE A 94 -16.75 9.17 -4.25
C PHE A 94 -17.19 10.29 -5.19
N THR A 95 -17.49 11.46 -4.63
CA THR A 95 -17.83 12.67 -5.39
C THR A 95 -16.67 13.13 -6.28
N ARG A 96 -16.64 12.65 -7.53
CA ARG A 96 -15.89 13.30 -8.61
C ARG A 96 -16.68 14.52 -9.08
N THR A 97 -16.39 15.67 -8.49
CA THR A 97 -16.90 17.00 -8.87
C THR A 97 -15.74 17.87 -9.37
N SER A 98 -15.80 18.68 -10.43
CA SER A 98 -16.75 18.88 -11.53
C SER A 98 -16.09 19.77 -12.62
N GLN A 99 -16.50 19.56 -13.88
CA GLN A 99 -16.88 20.55 -14.90
C GLN A 99 -15.97 21.74 -15.31
N GLY A 100 -15.66 21.80 -16.62
CA GLY A 100 -15.16 23.03 -17.26
C GLY A 100 -14.98 22.95 -18.78
N GLN A 101 -16.05 22.74 -19.55
CA GLN A 101 -16.04 22.99 -21.00
C GLN A 101 -16.30 24.48 -21.27
N ARG A 102 -15.32 25.25 -21.79
CA ARG A 102 -15.57 26.39 -22.69
C ARG A 102 -14.38 26.63 -23.65
N LYS A 103 -14.62 26.25 -24.92
CA LYS A 103 -14.36 26.95 -26.21
C LYS A 103 -13.11 27.84 -26.36
N ALA A 104 -12.32 27.55 -27.40
CA ALA A 104 -11.23 28.37 -27.91
C ALA A 104 -11.71 29.65 -28.64
N THR A 105 -11.03 30.77 -28.41
CA THR A 105 -10.92 31.92 -29.33
C THR A 105 -9.55 32.61 -29.20
N LYS A 106 -8.75 32.45 -30.26
CA LYS A 106 -7.70 33.27 -30.88
C LYS A 106 -6.85 34.29 -30.07
N SER A 107 -5.54 34.18 -30.33
CA SER A 107 -4.35 35.00 -30.02
C SER A 107 -4.37 36.50 -30.39
N GLU A 108 -3.64 37.31 -29.61
CA GLU A 108 -2.70 38.39 -30.01
C GLU A 108 -2.04 38.92 -28.70
N GLU A 109 -0.74 38.72 -28.47
CA GLU A 109 0.37 39.72 -28.57
C GLU A 109 0.12 41.00 -27.73
N PHE A 110 1.04 41.64 -26.99
CA PHE A 110 2.49 41.60 -26.82
C PHE A 110 2.80 42.52 -25.59
N PHE A 111 3.84 42.21 -24.80
CA PHE A 111 4.86 43.09 -24.16
C PHE A 111 4.39 44.24 -23.23
N GLU A 112 4.77 44.20 -21.95
CA GLU A 112 5.96 44.87 -21.37
C GLU A 112 5.63 46.27 -20.85
N THR A 113 5.71 46.46 -19.52
CA THR A 113 6.59 47.43 -18.84
C THR A 113 6.27 47.41 -17.34
N VAL A 114 7.28 47.08 -16.53
CA VAL A 114 7.30 47.34 -15.09
C VAL A 114 7.99 48.70 -14.93
N GLU A 115 7.27 49.70 -14.46
CA GLU A 115 7.88 50.94 -13.95
C GLU A 115 7.72 51.00 -12.43
N LEU A 116 8.81 51.45 -11.81
CA LEU A 116 9.16 51.39 -10.40
C LEU A 116 8.39 52.42 -9.55
#